data_AF-A0A1Y4C4B4-F1
#
_entry.id   AF-A0A1Y4C4B4-F1
#
_cell.length_a   1.000
_cell.length_b   1.000
_cell.length_c   1.000
_cell.angle_alpha   90.00
_cell.angle_beta   90.00
_cell.angle_gamma   90.00
#
_symmetry.space_group_name_H-M   'P 1'
#
loop_
_entity.id
_entity.type
_entity.pdbx_description
1 polymer ?
#
loop_
_entity_poly.entity_id
_entity_poly.type
_entity_poly.pdbx_seq_one_letter_code
_entity_poly.pdbx_strand_id
1 'polypeptide(L)'
;MKNNGLSVEKFFLDGTVQGLKTIAAGAVSDFIMLYLRDVRADFPEESMRRMLSVAEDTGASMLYSDYKERLSPDADGREKIIPCPLIDLQEGALRDDFDFGPLVMVRRSAFVKAVSMMDTDYRYGAFYELRLRLSEQGGGFSSIIRIAEYLYTVEEAPSGQASAGQFAYVDARNRERQVEMEKICTAYLGRLGALVPGKAEKVDFEPSENFPVEASVIIPVYNRVKTIADSIRSALSQKTDFAYNVIVVDNYSDDGTSEAIERIASLPENSGRLVHLVPSRRGHGIGGCWNEAVRSRHCGRFAVQLDSDDLYSSENTLSSIISLFQKMHCAMVVGTYRLCDFNLDEIPPGVIDHREWTDANGRNNILRVNGLGAPRAFYAPLLREFGFPDTSYGEDYAVVLRFCREYLVGRIYDVLYLCRRWEGNSDAGLDRIRTNANNRYKDMLRTWELRARIRMNGKTEEDCGK
;
A
#
# COMPACT_ATOMS: atom_id res chain seq x y z
N MET A 1 -34.83 -26.78 10.69
CA MET A 1 -36.00 -26.19 9.99
C MET A 1 -35.77 -26.34 8.49
N LYS A 2 -36.82 -26.57 7.68
CA LYS A 2 -36.68 -26.93 6.25
C LYS A 2 -35.97 -25.80 5.48
N ASN A 3 -34.64 -25.94 5.37
CA ASN A 3 -33.76 -25.21 4.46
C ASN A 3 -34.25 -25.43 3.02
N ASN A 4 -33.85 -24.57 2.09
CA ASN A 4 -33.93 -24.80 0.64
C ASN A 4 -33.10 -26.03 0.17
N GLY A 5 -32.94 -27.08 0.98
CA GLY A 5 -32.10 -28.24 0.70
C GLY A 5 -30.60 -28.01 0.90
N LEU A 6 -30.14 -26.76 0.95
CA LEU A 6 -28.71 -26.39 1.02
C LEU A 6 -28.08 -26.72 2.38
N SER A 7 -26.85 -27.25 2.35
CA SER A 7 -26.04 -27.57 3.52
C SER A 7 -24.72 -26.80 3.57
N VAL A 8 -24.14 -26.68 4.78
CA VAL A 8 -22.86 -26.00 5.04
C VAL A 8 -21.97 -26.87 5.94
N GLU A 9 -20.73 -27.11 5.53
CA GLU A 9 -19.68 -27.72 6.38
C GLU A 9 -18.69 -26.67 6.90
N LYS A 10 -18.12 -26.89 8.08
CA LYS A 10 -17.16 -25.96 8.71
C LYS A 10 -15.77 -26.55 8.74
N PHE A 11 -14.76 -25.80 8.31
CA PHE A 11 -13.36 -26.20 8.35
C PHE A 11 -12.47 -25.07 8.87
N PHE A 12 -11.44 -25.44 9.61
CA PHE A 12 -10.35 -24.55 9.99
C PHE A 12 -9.20 -24.71 9.00
N LEU A 13 -8.63 -23.60 8.54
CA LEU A 13 -7.50 -23.64 7.64
C LEU A 13 -6.20 -23.92 8.42
N ASP A 14 -5.43 -24.89 7.96
CA ASP A 14 -4.06 -25.15 8.43
C ASP A 14 -3.01 -24.28 7.72
N GLY A 15 -3.45 -23.48 6.73
CA GLY A 15 -2.61 -22.56 5.94
C GLY A 15 -1.93 -23.20 4.71
N THR A 16 -2.12 -24.50 4.45
CA THR A 16 -1.40 -25.25 3.42
C THR A 16 -2.27 -25.63 2.22
N VAL A 17 -1.65 -25.84 1.06
CA VAL A 17 -2.35 -26.32 -0.14
C VAL A 17 -2.87 -27.75 0.05
N GLN A 18 -2.12 -28.59 0.77
CA GLN A 18 -2.54 -29.95 1.09
C GLN A 18 -3.78 -30.00 2.00
N GLY A 19 -3.88 -29.07 2.96
CA GLY A 19 -5.08 -28.88 3.77
C GLY A 19 -6.30 -28.56 2.92
N LEU A 20 -6.16 -27.63 1.97
CA LEU A 20 -7.24 -27.29 1.01
C LEU A 20 -7.63 -28.50 0.13
N LYS A 21 -6.65 -29.29 -0.35
CA LYS A 21 -6.91 -30.52 -1.12
C LYS A 21 -7.69 -31.56 -0.31
N THR A 22 -7.38 -31.69 0.97
CA THR A 22 -8.09 -32.59 1.89
C THR A 22 -9.55 -32.15 2.08
N ILE A 23 -9.77 -30.84 2.29
CA ILE A 23 -11.12 -30.26 2.37
C ILE A 23 -11.88 -30.50 1.05
N ALA A 24 -11.24 -30.28 -0.10
CA ALA A 24 -11.87 -30.43 -1.41
C ALA A 24 -12.32 -31.89 -1.69
N ALA A 25 -11.54 -32.87 -1.21
CA ALA A 25 -11.86 -34.29 -1.35
C ALA A 25 -12.98 -34.74 -0.38
N GLY A 26 -13.05 -34.14 0.82
CA GLY A 26 -13.94 -34.57 1.89
C GLY A 26 -15.29 -33.83 1.97
N ALA A 27 -15.33 -32.55 1.60
CA ALA A 27 -16.55 -31.76 1.69
C ALA A 27 -17.65 -32.34 0.79
N VAL A 28 -18.87 -32.46 1.29
CA VAL A 28 -20.04 -32.98 0.58
C VAL A 28 -21.14 -31.93 0.35
N SER A 29 -21.17 -30.90 1.18
CA SER A 29 -22.20 -29.86 1.23
C SER A 29 -22.09 -28.86 0.08
N ASP A 30 -23.18 -28.15 -0.21
CA ASP A 30 -23.20 -27.14 -1.28
C ASP A 30 -22.27 -25.96 -0.99
N PHE A 31 -22.10 -25.64 0.28
CA PHE A 31 -21.24 -24.56 0.77
C PHE A 31 -20.28 -25.03 1.86
N ILE A 32 -19.15 -24.33 1.93
CA ILE A 32 -18.05 -24.56 2.87
C ILE A 32 -17.83 -23.27 3.65
N MET A 33 -17.84 -23.34 4.96
CA MET A 33 -17.43 -22.25 5.84
C MET A 33 -15.96 -22.44 6.25
N LEU A 34 -15.10 -21.53 5.81
CA LEU A 34 -13.67 -21.55 6.14
C LEU A 34 -13.38 -20.54 7.25
N TYR A 35 -12.84 -21.03 8.36
CA TYR A 35 -12.34 -20.19 9.45
C TYR A 35 -10.89 -19.79 9.14
N LEU A 36 -10.68 -18.47 8.96
CA LEU A 36 -9.38 -17.85 8.67
C LEU A 36 -8.60 -17.52 9.95
N ARG A 37 -9.31 -17.43 11.08
CA ARG A 37 -8.76 -17.23 12.42
C ARG A 37 -9.31 -18.30 13.36
N ASP A 38 -8.54 -18.65 14.38
CA ASP A 38 -9.00 -19.52 15.47
C ASP A 38 -9.94 -18.75 16.40
N VAL A 39 -11.21 -18.70 16.02
CA VAL A 39 -12.26 -17.96 16.75
C VAL A 39 -13.50 -18.81 16.93
N ARG A 40 -14.25 -18.50 17.99
CA ARG A 40 -15.63 -18.98 18.14
C ARG A 40 -16.56 -17.96 17.51
N ALA A 41 -17.39 -18.41 16.58
CA ALA A 41 -18.37 -17.56 15.91
C ALA A 41 -19.79 -17.93 16.33
N ASP A 42 -20.51 -16.94 16.87
CA ASP A 42 -21.93 -16.98 17.18
C ASP A 42 -22.73 -16.38 16.03
N PHE A 43 -23.60 -17.19 15.44
CA PHE A 43 -24.48 -16.82 14.32
C PHE A 43 -25.93 -16.71 14.82
N PRO A 44 -26.55 -15.53 14.76
CA PRO A 44 -27.99 -15.41 14.93
C PRO A 44 -28.72 -16.31 13.92
N GLU A 45 -29.88 -16.85 14.31
CA GLU A 45 -30.59 -17.90 13.57
C GLU A 45 -30.77 -17.59 12.06
N GLU A 46 -31.14 -16.35 11.73
CA GLU A 46 -31.38 -15.93 10.34
C GLU A 46 -30.12 -15.57 9.56
N SER A 47 -28.97 -15.40 10.22
CA SER A 47 -27.76 -14.90 9.57
C SER A 47 -27.16 -15.91 8.59
N MET A 48 -27.18 -17.20 8.94
CA MET A 48 -26.72 -18.25 8.02
C MET A 48 -27.64 -18.36 6.81
N ARG A 49 -28.97 -18.23 7.02
CA ARG A 49 -29.94 -18.20 5.92
C ARG A 49 -29.74 -16.99 5.03
N ARG A 50 -29.41 -15.83 5.61
CA ARG A 50 -29.09 -14.61 4.88
C ARG A 50 -27.88 -14.80 3.98
N MET A 51 -26.79 -15.38 4.48
CA MET A 51 -25.60 -15.69 3.66
C MET A 51 -25.94 -16.63 2.50
N LEU A 52 -26.68 -17.71 2.77
CA LEU A 52 -27.10 -18.68 1.74
C LEU A 52 -28.02 -18.05 0.68
N SER A 53 -28.98 -17.22 1.10
CA SER A 53 -29.87 -16.49 0.17
C SER A 53 -29.06 -15.59 -0.76
N VAL A 54 -28.15 -14.77 -0.21
CA VAL A 54 -27.30 -13.90 -1.04
C VAL A 54 -26.43 -14.73 -1.97
N ALA A 55 -25.88 -15.86 -1.51
CA ALA A 55 -25.05 -16.73 -2.33
C ALA A 55 -25.81 -17.27 -3.56
N GLU A 56 -27.06 -17.68 -3.38
CA GLU A 56 -27.92 -18.17 -4.46
C GLU A 56 -28.39 -17.05 -5.39
N ASP A 57 -28.87 -15.93 -4.83
CA ASP A 57 -29.41 -14.81 -5.61
C ASP A 57 -28.34 -14.16 -6.51
N THR A 58 -27.07 -14.24 -6.12
CA THR A 58 -25.95 -13.60 -6.83
C THR A 58 -25.08 -14.59 -7.61
N GLY A 59 -25.17 -15.89 -7.32
CA GLY A 59 -24.24 -16.89 -7.85
C GLY A 59 -22.81 -16.76 -7.31
N ALA A 60 -22.60 -16.08 -6.17
CA ALA A 60 -21.28 -15.84 -5.61
C ALA A 60 -20.46 -17.13 -5.42
N SER A 61 -19.16 -17.04 -5.71
CA SER A 61 -18.16 -18.08 -5.45
C SER A 61 -17.71 -18.06 -3.99
N MET A 62 -17.62 -16.86 -3.40
CA MET A 62 -17.26 -16.64 -2.00
C MET A 62 -18.02 -15.44 -1.42
N LEU A 63 -18.39 -15.53 -0.16
CA LEU A 63 -19.03 -14.49 0.61
C LEU A 63 -18.30 -14.25 1.93
N TYR A 64 -18.31 -13.00 2.35
CA TYR A 64 -17.84 -12.54 3.65
C TYR A 64 -18.73 -11.40 4.13
N SER A 65 -18.74 -11.11 5.43
CA SER A 65 -19.64 -10.08 5.97
C SER A 65 -18.95 -9.22 7.00
N ASP A 66 -19.57 -8.09 7.32
CA ASP A 66 -19.26 -7.41 8.56
C ASP A 66 -19.51 -8.34 9.75
N TYR A 67 -18.77 -8.11 10.82
CA TYR A 67 -18.85 -8.92 12.01
C TYR A 67 -18.71 -8.06 13.26
N LYS A 68 -19.08 -8.63 14.40
CA LYS A 68 -18.87 -8.01 15.70
C LYS A 68 -17.81 -8.80 16.46
N GLU A 69 -17.01 -8.11 17.25
CA GLU A 69 -15.99 -8.73 18.09
C GLU A 69 -16.37 -8.49 19.55
N ARG A 70 -16.55 -9.57 20.31
CA ARG A 70 -16.77 -9.48 21.75
C ARG A 70 -15.41 -9.53 22.42
N LEU A 71 -15.05 -8.43 23.08
CA LEU A 71 -13.83 -8.35 23.86
C LEU A 71 -14.01 -9.02 25.22
N SER A 72 -12.90 -9.43 25.82
CA SER A 72 -12.87 -9.84 27.22
C SER A 72 -13.51 -8.75 28.11
N PRO A 73 -14.25 -9.15 29.16
CA PRO A 73 -14.85 -8.18 30.09
C PRO A 73 -13.80 -7.23 30.66
N ASP A 74 -14.17 -5.95 30.81
CA ASP A 74 -13.32 -4.98 31.49
C ASP A 74 -13.20 -5.27 33.00
N ALA A 75 -12.42 -4.45 33.72
CA ALA A 75 -12.20 -4.62 35.16
C ALA A 75 -13.51 -4.55 35.99
N ASP A 76 -14.57 -3.94 35.43
CA ASP A 76 -15.90 -3.84 36.03
C ASP A 76 -16.84 -4.97 35.58
N GLY A 77 -16.32 -5.95 34.83
CA GLY A 77 -17.08 -7.09 34.31
C GLY A 77 -18.02 -6.75 33.14
N ARG A 78 -17.88 -5.58 32.52
CA ARG A 78 -18.73 -5.18 31.39
C ARG A 78 -18.21 -5.77 30.10
N GLU A 79 -19.10 -6.46 29.40
CA GLU A 79 -18.82 -6.93 28.05
C GLU A 79 -18.82 -5.77 27.06
N LYS A 80 -17.84 -5.77 26.16
CA LYS A 80 -17.76 -4.79 25.07
C LYS A 80 -17.83 -5.49 23.73
N ILE A 81 -18.83 -5.13 22.93
CA ILE A 81 -18.99 -5.62 21.55
C ILE A 81 -18.61 -4.49 20.60
N ILE A 82 -17.65 -4.75 19.72
CA ILE A 82 -17.12 -3.78 18.76
C ILE A 82 -17.60 -4.13 17.34
N PRO A 83 -18.23 -3.20 16.61
CA PRO A 83 -18.52 -3.40 15.19
C PRO A 83 -17.24 -3.41 14.38
N CYS A 84 -17.12 -4.38 13.48
CA CYS A 84 -15.99 -4.57 12.58
C CYS A 84 -16.46 -4.47 11.13
N PRO A 85 -16.60 -3.24 10.59
CA PRO A 85 -16.88 -3.07 9.17
C PRO A 85 -15.66 -3.47 8.33
N LEU A 86 -15.87 -4.10 7.18
CA LEU A 86 -14.85 -4.41 6.17
C LEU A 86 -15.08 -3.56 4.90
N ILE A 87 -14.39 -3.88 3.80
CA ILE A 87 -14.54 -3.19 2.50
C ILE A 87 -14.87 -4.17 1.37
N ASP A 88 -15.50 -3.67 0.32
CA ASP A 88 -15.76 -4.44 -0.91
C ASP A 88 -14.44 -4.84 -1.59
N LEU A 89 -14.41 -6.05 -2.14
CA LEU A 89 -13.26 -6.51 -2.92
C LEU A 89 -13.26 -5.82 -4.29
N GLN A 90 -12.24 -5.01 -4.54
CA GLN A 90 -12.00 -4.41 -5.85
C GLN A 90 -11.09 -5.30 -6.69
N GLU A 91 -11.14 -5.15 -8.01
CA GLU A 91 -10.29 -5.92 -8.94
C GLU A 91 -8.78 -5.77 -8.62
N GLY A 92 -8.36 -4.58 -8.23
CA GLY A 92 -6.99 -4.26 -7.80
C GLY A 92 -6.68 -4.57 -6.33
N ALA A 93 -7.58 -5.20 -5.58
CA ALA A 93 -7.33 -5.62 -4.21
C ALA A 93 -6.38 -6.83 -4.16
N LEU A 94 -5.15 -6.66 -4.64
CA LEU A 94 -4.16 -7.72 -4.89
C LEU A 94 -3.26 -7.99 -3.69
N ARG A 95 -3.33 -7.17 -2.64
CA ARG A 95 -2.56 -7.35 -1.42
C ARG A 95 -2.89 -8.66 -0.70
N ASP A 96 -1.89 -9.32 -0.12
CA ASP A 96 -2.06 -10.58 0.62
C ASP A 96 -2.63 -10.39 2.04
N ASP A 97 -2.78 -9.14 2.48
CA ASP A 97 -3.36 -8.72 3.76
C ASP A 97 -4.79 -8.16 3.61
N PHE A 98 -5.53 -8.53 2.55
CA PHE A 98 -6.95 -8.16 2.44
C PHE A 98 -7.76 -8.78 3.57
N ASP A 99 -8.45 -7.96 4.36
CA ASP A 99 -9.27 -8.42 5.48
C ASP A 99 -10.65 -8.87 5.01
N PHE A 100 -10.85 -10.19 4.96
CA PHE A 100 -12.14 -10.83 4.72
C PHE A 100 -12.93 -11.08 6.01
N GLY A 101 -12.44 -10.62 7.15
CA GLY A 101 -12.93 -11.01 8.47
C GLY A 101 -12.41 -12.38 8.91
N PRO A 102 -12.90 -12.90 10.04
CA PRO A 102 -12.43 -14.18 10.61
C PRO A 102 -12.88 -15.43 9.84
N LEU A 103 -13.89 -15.35 8.98
CA LEU A 103 -14.42 -16.48 8.23
C LEU A 103 -15.01 -16.07 6.89
N VAL A 104 -15.06 -17.02 5.96
CA VAL A 104 -15.67 -16.86 4.63
C VAL A 104 -16.53 -18.07 4.29
N MET A 105 -17.63 -17.84 3.57
CA MET A 105 -18.46 -18.90 2.99
C MET A 105 -18.10 -19.07 1.52
N VAL A 106 -17.76 -20.28 1.09
CA VAL A 106 -17.34 -20.59 -0.28
C VAL A 106 -18.29 -21.62 -0.88
N ARG A 107 -18.73 -21.40 -2.11
CA ARG A 107 -19.49 -22.39 -2.87
C ARG A 107 -18.59 -23.59 -3.17
N ARG A 108 -19.01 -24.80 -2.80
CA ARG A 108 -18.16 -26.00 -2.90
C ARG A 108 -17.66 -26.23 -4.33
N SER A 109 -18.54 -26.11 -5.33
CA SER A 109 -18.16 -26.32 -6.73
C SER A 109 -17.04 -25.37 -7.19
N ALA A 110 -17.10 -24.10 -6.77
CA ALA A 110 -16.07 -23.10 -7.05
C ALA A 110 -14.77 -23.40 -6.27
N PHE A 111 -14.89 -23.80 -5.01
CA PHE A 111 -13.76 -24.20 -4.16
C PHE A 111 -13.00 -25.39 -4.77
N VAL A 112 -13.69 -26.49 -5.09
CA VAL A 112 -13.09 -27.70 -5.67
C VAL A 112 -12.40 -27.37 -7.00
N LYS A 113 -13.06 -26.57 -7.85
CA LYS A 113 -12.48 -26.12 -9.12
C LYS A 113 -11.25 -25.23 -8.92
N ALA A 114 -11.25 -24.34 -7.92
CA ALA A 114 -10.09 -23.50 -7.61
C ALA A 114 -8.90 -24.34 -7.11
N VAL A 115 -9.15 -25.24 -6.17
CA VAL A 115 -8.13 -26.13 -5.57
C VAL A 115 -7.54 -27.09 -6.61
N SER A 116 -8.32 -27.55 -7.59
CA SER A 116 -7.79 -28.40 -8.67
C SER A 116 -6.81 -27.68 -9.61
N MET A 117 -6.75 -26.35 -9.57
CA MET A 117 -5.78 -25.55 -10.34
C MET A 117 -4.54 -25.17 -9.52
N MET A 118 -4.46 -25.59 -8.25
CA MET A 118 -3.36 -25.27 -7.34
C MET A 118 -2.26 -26.34 -7.46
N ASP A 119 -1.37 -26.11 -8.41
CA ASP A 119 -0.30 -27.03 -8.80
C ASP A 119 0.99 -26.83 -8.00
N THR A 120 1.12 -25.71 -7.29
CA THR A 120 2.29 -25.40 -6.45
C THR A 120 1.96 -25.65 -4.99
N ASP A 121 2.83 -26.35 -4.28
CA ASP A 121 2.67 -26.63 -2.85
C ASP A 121 3.23 -25.47 -2.01
N TYR A 122 2.41 -24.43 -1.81
CA TYR A 122 2.74 -23.30 -0.94
C TYR A 122 2.51 -23.63 0.54
N ARG A 123 3.45 -23.19 1.40
CA ARG A 123 3.36 -23.40 2.86
C ARG A 123 2.53 -22.34 3.57
N TYR A 124 2.52 -21.12 3.04
CA TYR A 124 1.90 -19.96 3.68
C TYR A 124 0.81 -19.33 2.80
N GLY A 125 0.97 -19.41 1.47
CA GLY A 125 0.15 -18.72 0.50
C GLY A 125 -1.16 -19.40 0.08
N ALA A 126 -1.55 -20.51 0.71
CA ALA A 126 -2.65 -21.35 0.20
C ALA A 126 -3.99 -20.60 0.08
N PHE A 127 -4.41 -19.87 1.11
CA PHE A 127 -5.63 -19.07 1.06
C PHE A 127 -5.53 -17.90 0.06
N TYR A 128 -4.34 -17.31 -0.05
CA TYR A 128 -4.11 -16.20 -0.98
C TYR A 128 -4.17 -16.65 -2.44
N GLU A 129 -3.63 -17.83 -2.78
CA GLU A 129 -3.83 -18.42 -4.11
C GLU A 129 -5.30 -18.80 -4.33
N LEU A 130 -5.93 -19.47 -3.36
CA LEU A 130 -7.33 -19.87 -3.44
C LEU A 130 -8.24 -18.67 -3.76
N ARG A 131 -8.10 -17.56 -3.02
CA ARG A 131 -8.95 -16.38 -3.23
C ARG A 131 -8.74 -15.74 -4.60
N LEU A 132 -7.52 -15.77 -5.14
CA LEU A 132 -7.24 -15.26 -6.48
C LEU A 132 -7.85 -16.17 -7.55
N ARG A 133 -7.74 -17.49 -7.39
CA ARG A 133 -8.40 -18.47 -8.27
C ARG A 133 -9.92 -18.35 -8.24
N LEU A 134 -10.52 -18.09 -7.07
CA LEU A 134 -11.96 -17.85 -6.94
C LEU A 134 -12.38 -16.57 -7.69
N SER A 135 -11.56 -15.52 -7.63
CA SER A 135 -11.81 -14.27 -8.36
C SER A 135 -11.71 -14.39 -9.89
N GLU A 136 -11.26 -15.54 -10.41
CA GLU A 136 -11.22 -15.81 -11.86
C GLU A 136 -12.50 -16.55 -12.35
N GLN A 137 -13.38 -16.99 -11.44
CA GLN A 137 -14.53 -17.83 -11.78
C GLN A 137 -15.85 -17.05 -11.91
N GLY A 138 -16.79 -17.60 -12.69
CA GLY A 138 -18.24 -17.33 -12.58
C GLY A 138 -18.67 -15.85 -12.60
N GLY A 139 -17.97 -15.00 -13.36
CA GLY A 139 -18.16 -13.53 -13.34
C GLY A 139 -16.88 -12.74 -13.06
N GLY A 140 -15.76 -13.43 -12.82
CA GLY A 140 -14.50 -12.77 -12.50
C GLY A 140 -14.53 -12.22 -11.07
N PHE A 141 -13.94 -11.05 -10.86
CA PHE A 141 -13.79 -10.44 -9.54
C PHE A 141 -15.12 -10.17 -8.82
N SER A 142 -16.21 -10.02 -9.57
CA SER A 142 -17.56 -9.79 -9.01
C SER A 142 -18.18 -11.05 -8.38
N SER A 143 -17.52 -12.21 -8.49
CA SER A 143 -18.01 -13.45 -7.87
C SER A 143 -17.75 -13.52 -6.36
N ILE A 144 -16.91 -12.64 -5.81
CA ILE A 144 -16.64 -12.56 -4.38
C ILE A 144 -17.43 -11.38 -3.81
N ILE A 145 -18.35 -11.65 -2.87
CA ILE A 145 -19.33 -10.66 -2.41
C ILE A 145 -19.20 -10.40 -0.92
N ARG A 146 -19.13 -9.12 -0.58
CA ARG A 146 -19.29 -8.61 0.78
C ARG A 146 -20.77 -8.43 1.09
N ILE A 147 -21.23 -8.99 2.21
CA ILE A 147 -22.51 -8.63 2.80
C ILE A 147 -22.25 -7.57 3.87
N ALA A 148 -22.63 -6.32 3.59
CA ALA A 148 -22.45 -5.18 4.51
C ALA A 148 -23.45 -5.20 5.69
N GLU A 149 -23.59 -6.37 6.32
CA GLU A 149 -24.45 -6.66 7.44
C GLU A 149 -23.63 -7.38 8.53
N TYR A 150 -23.87 -7.05 9.80
CA TYR A 150 -23.18 -7.68 10.93
C TYR A 150 -23.79 -9.05 11.25
N LEU A 151 -23.39 -10.08 10.51
CA LEU A 151 -24.06 -11.39 10.50
C LEU A 151 -23.60 -12.35 11.60
N TYR A 152 -22.53 -12.06 12.31
CA TYR A 152 -22.07 -12.90 13.41
C TYR A 152 -21.20 -12.11 14.39
N THR A 153 -21.08 -12.66 15.60
CA THR A 153 -20.18 -12.16 16.64
C THR A 153 -19.07 -13.18 16.85
N VAL A 154 -17.82 -12.74 16.98
CA VAL A 154 -16.69 -13.60 17.31
C VAL A 154 -16.09 -13.28 18.66
N GLU A 155 -15.55 -14.33 19.26
CA GLU A 155 -14.71 -14.28 20.46
C GLU A 155 -13.40 -14.99 20.11
N GLU A 156 -12.26 -14.37 20.44
CA GLU A 156 -10.96 -15.03 20.29
C GLU A 156 -10.96 -16.34 21.08
N ALA A 157 -10.49 -17.42 20.46
CA ALA A 157 -10.23 -18.64 21.20
C ALA A 157 -9.14 -18.34 22.25
N PRO A 158 -9.20 -18.96 23.44
CA PRO A 158 -8.13 -18.82 24.43
C PRO A 158 -6.83 -19.47 23.91
N SER A 159 -6.07 -18.75 23.07
CA SER A 159 -4.81 -19.19 22.47
C SER A 159 -3.99 -18.02 21.86
N GLY A 160 -3.34 -17.23 22.72
CA GLY A 160 -1.89 -16.96 22.68
C GLY A 160 -1.16 -16.39 21.44
N GLN A 161 -1.77 -15.92 20.35
CA GLN A 161 -1.02 -15.23 19.28
C GLN A 161 -1.73 -14.00 18.73
N ALA A 162 -1.24 -12.83 19.15
CA ALA A 162 -1.65 -11.53 18.65
C ALA A 162 -1.33 -11.37 17.15
N SER A 163 -2.30 -10.82 16.39
CA SER A 163 -2.12 -10.45 14.99
C SER A 163 -1.00 -9.42 14.83
N ALA A 164 -0.12 -9.66 13.86
CA ALA A 164 1.07 -8.84 13.62
C ALA A 164 0.69 -7.47 13.04
N GLY A 165 1.29 -6.41 13.59
CA GLY A 165 1.01 -5.02 13.23
C GLY A 165 1.39 -4.63 11.80
N GLN A 166 1.19 -3.35 11.49
CA GLN A 166 1.29 -2.69 10.18
C GLN A 166 2.61 -2.91 9.38
N PHE A 167 3.62 -3.54 9.98
CA PHE A 167 4.92 -3.87 9.37
C PHE A 167 5.28 -5.37 9.44
N ALA A 168 4.30 -6.25 9.60
CA ALA A 168 4.54 -7.70 9.65
C ALA A 168 5.38 -8.22 8.47
N TYR A 169 5.28 -7.61 7.29
CA TYR A 169 6.05 -7.98 6.11
C TYR A 169 7.58 -7.74 6.20
N VAL A 170 8.06 -7.01 7.22
CA VAL A 170 9.47 -6.63 7.40
C VAL A 170 10.24 -7.58 8.31
N ASP A 171 9.57 -8.51 9.00
CA ASP A 171 10.24 -9.51 9.84
C ASP A 171 11.04 -10.50 8.97
N ALA A 172 12.30 -10.76 9.31
CA ALA A 172 13.14 -11.75 8.62
C ALA A 172 12.53 -13.16 8.63
N ARG A 173 11.69 -13.48 9.63
CA ARG A 173 10.90 -14.72 9.72
C ARG A 173 9.76 -14.79 8.70
N ASN A 174 9.43 -13.68 8.03
CA ASN A 174 8.40 -13.59 7.00
C ASN A 174 8.96 -13.59 5.58
N ARG A 175 10.29 -13.71 5.36
CA ARG A 175 10.86 -13.66 4.01
C ARG A 175 10.38 -14.79 3.09
N GLU A 176 10.32 -16.02 3.60
CA GLU A 176 9.79 -17.16 2.82
C GLU A 176 8.32 -16.93 2.44
N ARG A 177 7.52 -16.47 3.40
CA ARG A 177 6.13 -16.05 3.16
C ARG A 177 6.06 -14.96 2.08
N GLN A 178 6.87 -13.91 2.15
CA GLN A 178 6.88 -12.81 1.16
C GLN A 178 7.20 -13.32 -0.24
N VAL A 179 8.17 -14.23 -0.38
CA VAL A 179 8.53 -14.85 -1.66
C VAL A 179 7.37 -15.67 -2.22
N GLU A 180 6.65 -16.43 -1.37
CA GLU A 180 5.45 -17.16 -1.82
C GLU A 180 4.34 -16.20 -2.28
N MET A 181 4.03 -15.16 -1.50
CA MET A 181 2.98 -14.19 -1.87
C MET A 181 3.32 -13.45 -3.16
N GLU A 182 4.59 -13.08 -3.37
CA GLU A 182 5.06 -12.49 -4.63
C GLU A 182 4.85 -13.44 -5.82
N LYS A 183 5.25 -14.71 -5.68
CA LYS A 183 5.07 -15.72 -6.74
C LYS A 183 3.60 -15.90 -7.10
N ILE A 184 2.72 -16.00 -6.10
CA ILE A 184 1.28 -16.16 -6.30
C ILE A 184 0.69 -14.96 -7.04
N CYS A 185 1.02 -13.73 -6.58
CA CYS A 185 0.53 -12.52 -7.22
C CYS A 185 1.05 -12.38 -8.65
N THR A 186 2.32 -12.66 -8.88
CA THR A 186 2.96 -12.60 -10.21
C THR A 186 2.31 -13.60 -11.17
N ALA A 187 2.07 -14.83 -10.72
CA ALA A 187 1.38 -15.83 -11.52
C ALA A 187 -0.06 -15.40 -11.87
N TYR A 188 -0.76 -14.77 -10.93
CA TYR A 188 -2.10 -14.21 -11.16
C TYR A 188 -2.08 -13.07 -12.19
N LEU A 189 -1.16 -12.10 -12.06
CA LEU A 189 -0.96 -11.04 -13.04
C LEU A 189 -0.64 -11.60 -14.43
N GLY A 190 0.15 -12.67 -14.51
CA GLY A 190 0.44 -13.38 -15.76
C GLY A 190 -0.82 -13.93 -16.43
N ARG A 191 -1.71 -14.57 -15.67
CA ARG A 191 -2.99 -15.09 -16.20
C ARG A 191 -3.93 -13.99 -16.69
N LEU A 192 -3.87 -12.81 -16.08
CA LEU A 192 -4.64 -11.65 -16.53
C LEU A 192 -4.02 -10.90 -17.72
N GLY A 193 -2.80 -11.26 -18.14
CA GLY A 193 -2.07 -10.47 -19.14
C GLY A 193 -1.64 -9.09 -18.63
N ALA A 194 -1.36 -8.96 -17.32
CA ALA A 194 -1.09 -7.68 -16.67
C ALA A 194 0.38 -7.50 -16.21
N LEU A 195 1.28 -8.42 -16.57
CA LEU A 195 2.71 -8.28 -16.25
C LEU A 195 3.31 -7.11 -17.03
N VAL A 196 4.16 -6.32 -16.37
CA VAL A 196 5.04 -5.38 -17.08
C VAL A 196 6.35 -6.09 -17.41
N PRO A 197 6.86 -5.97 -18.65
CA PRO A 197 8.09 -6.63 -19.07
C PRO A 197 9.31 -6.05 -18.33
N GLY A 198 10.34 -6.88 -18.14
CA GLY A 198 11.55 -6.49 -17.42
C GLY A 198 12.41 -5.41 -18.10
N LYS A 199 12.21 -5.13 -19.39
CA LYS A 199 12.89 -4.02 -20.09
C LYS A 199 12.10 -2.73 -19.87
N ALA A 200 12.44 -1.98 -18.82
CA ALA A 200 11.88 -0.66 -18.60
C ALA A 200 12.63 0.41 -19.41
N GLU A 201 11.95 1.50 -19.72
CA GLU A 201 12.53 2.61 -20.46
C GLU A 201 13.52 3.40 -19.59
N LYS A 202 14.66 3.75 -20.19
CA LYS A 202 15.58 4.73 -19.63
C LYS A 202 15.04 6.13 -19.95
N VAL A 203 15.26 7.05 -19.02
CA VAL A 203 14.93 8.46 -19.21
C VAL A 203 16.08 9.17 -19.89
N ASP A 204 15.76 9.88 -20.95
CA ASP A 204 16.68 10.83 -21.53
C ASP A 204 16.67 12.12 -20.69
N PHE A 205 17.84 12.49 -20.16
CA PHE A 205 18.03 13.71 -19.37
C PHE A 205 18.56 14.87 -20.21
N GLU A 206 18.62 14.73 -21.54
CA GLU A 206 18.88 15.85 -22.43
C GLU A 206 17.90 17.00 -22.13
N PRO A 207 18.35 18.27 -22.12
CA PRO A 207 17.55 19.35 -21.58
C PRO A 207 16.27 19.58 -22.39
N SER A 208 15.13 19.13 -21.88
CA SER A 208 13.82 19.53 -22.38
C SER A 208 13.45 20.95 -21.95
N GLU A 209 14.06 21.43 -20.86
CA GLU A 209 13.82 22.74 -20.26
C GLU A 209 15.02 23.21 -19.42
N ASN A 210 15.12 24.53 -19.20
CA ASN A 210 16.14 25.13 -18.34
C ASN A 210 15.66 25.14 -16.88
N PHE A 211 16.40 24.48 -15.99
CA PHE A 211 16.12 24.44 -14.56
C PHE A 211 16.98 25.46 -13.78
N PRO A 212 16.43 26.09 -12.72
CA PRO A 212 17.19 27.03 -11.89
C PRO A 212 18.26 26.34 -11.03
N VAL A 213 18.05 25.06 -10.70
CA VAL A 213 18.93 24.21 -9.89
C VAL A 213 18.80 22.76 -10.37
N GLU A 214 19.78 21.92 -10.03
CA GLU A 214 19.77 20.50 -10.40
C GLU A 214 18.71 19.73 -9.61
N ALA A 215 18.56 20.03 -8.31
CA ALA A 215 17.62 19.34 -7.44
C ALA A 215 16.86 20.30 -6.51
N SER A 216 15.63 19.91 -6.17
CA SER A 216 14.81 20.56 -5.16
C SER A 216 14.37 19.54 -4.11
N VAL A 217 14.67 19.81 -2.84
CA VAL A 217 14.05 19.08 -1.73
C VAL A 217 12.66 19.67 -1.49
N ILE A 218 11.63 18.84 -1.56
CA ILE A 218 10.22 19.25 -1.46
C ILE A 218 9.68 18.84 -0.09
N ILE A 219 9.16 19.82 0.65
CA ILE A 219 8.59 19.64 1.99
C ILE A 219 7.17 20.18 2.03
N PRO A 220 6.14 19.35 1.76
CA PRO A 220 4.76 19.69 2.08
C PRO A 220 4.60 19.82 3.59
N VAL A 221 3.92 20.86 4.06
CA VAL A 221 3.72 21.08 5.49
C VAL A 221 2.33 21.65 5.81
N TYR A 222 1.76 21.16 6.90
CA TYR A 222 0.57 21.71 7.54
C TYR A 222 0.66 21.49 9.05
N ASN A 223 0.70 22.58 9.81
CA ASN A 223 0.74 22.58 11.28
C ASN A 223 1.81 21.64 11.87
N ARG A 224 3.08 22.01 11.67
CA ARG A 224 4.27 21.27 12.10
C ARG A 224 5.31 22.17 12.76
N VAL A 225 4.88 23.14 13.55
CA VAL A 225 5.79 24.12 14.18
C VAL A 225 6.90 23.45 15.02
N LYS A 226 6.60 22.27 15.59
CA LYS A 226 7.52 21.50 16.44
C LYS A 226 8.64 20.78 15.69
N THR A 227 8.49 20.54 14.39
CA THR A 227 9.41 19.65 13.64
C THR A 227 10.00 20.31 12.40
N ILE A 228 9.27 21.24 11.77
CA ILE A 228 9.64 21.81 10.47
C ILE A 228 11.04 22.43 10.43
N ALA A 229 11.48 23.04 11.53
CA ALA A 229 12.80 23.64 11.63
C ALA A 229 13.94 22.61 11.51
N ASP A 230 13.75 21.40 12.06
CA ASP A 230 14.75 20.33 11.98
C ASP A 230 14.81 19.76 10.56
N SER A 231 13.66 19.52 9.93
CA SER A 231 13.55 19.04 8.56
C SER A 231 14.22 20.01 7.58
N ILE A 232 13.94 21.31 7.70
CA ILE A 232 14.58 22.34 6.86
C ILE A 232 16.10 22.38 7.06
N ARG A 233 16.59 22.34 8.31
CA ARG A 233 18.03 22.31 8.58
C ARG A 233 18.71 21.08 7.99
N SER A 234 18.07 19.91 8.09
CA SER A 234 18.56 18.65 7.50
C SER A 234 18.64 18.72 5.97
N ALA A 235 17.68 19.38 5.32
CA ALA A 235 17.70 19.61 3.89
C ALA A 235 18.76 20.64 3.45
N LEU A 236 18.94 21.72 4.21
CA LEU A 236 19.91 22.78 3.88
C LEU A 236 21.38 22.41 4.16
N SER A 237 21.62 21.37 4.98
CA SER A 237 22.96 20.87 5.30
C SER A 237 23.55 19.91 4.27
N GLN A 238 22.81 19.57 3.20
CA GLN A 238 23.29 18.65 2.18
C GLN A 238 24.52 19.20 1.44
N LYS A 239 25.52 18.34 1.22
CA LYS A 239 26.76 18.63 0.51
C LYS A 239 26.71 18.01 -0.88
N THR A 240 26.70 18.86 -1.89
CA THR A 240 26.56 18.50 -3.31
C THR A 240 27.58 19.25 -4.16
N ASP A 241 27.93 18.69 -5.31
CA ASP A 241 28.72 19.35 -6.37
C ASP A 241 27.84 20.08 -7.40
N PHE A 242 26.52 19.96 -7.26
CA PHE A 242 25.50 20.67 -8.03
C PHE A 242 24.70 21.66 -7.17
N ALA A 243 24.10 22.66 -7.81
CA ALA A 243 23.20 23.60 -7.13
C ALA A 243 21.87 22.94 -6.78
N TYR A 244 21.34 23.22 -5.58
CA TYR A 244 20.03 22.75 -5.13
C TYR A 244 19.32 23.78 -4.25
N ASN A 245 18.01 23.63 -4.09
CA ASN A 245 17.21 24.42 -3.16
C ASN A 245 16.25 23.54 -2.33
N VAL A 246 15.60 24.15 -1.34
CA VAL A 246 14.54 23.55 -0.52
C VAL A 246 13.26 24.33 -0.78
N ILE A 247 12.20 23.64 -1.16
CA ILE A 247 10.87 24.21 -1.39
C ILE A 247 9.94 23.68 -0.30
N VAL A 248 9.53 24.56 0.61
CA VAL A 248 8.54 24.25 1.63
C VAL A 248 7.19 24.73 1.14
N VAL A 249 6.26 23.80 0.93
CA VAL A 249 4.89 24.11 0.51
C VAL A 249 4.00 24.10 1.74
N ASP A 250 3.72 25.30 2.23
CA ASP A 250 2.92 25.52 3.44
C ASP A 250 1.45 25.64 3.10
N ASN A 251 0.70 24.61 3.46
CA ASN A 251 -0.72 24.47 3.16
C ASN A 251 -1.59 25.25 4.16
N TYR A 252 -1.29 26.54 4.32
CA TYR A 252 -2.01 27.46 5.22
C TYR A 252 -1.96 27.05 6.69
N SER A 253 -0.76 26.77 7.21
CA SER A 253 -0.58 26.50 8.63
C SER A 253 -1.01 27.70 9.50
N ASP A 254 -1.50 27.42 10.70
CA ASP A 254 -1.97 28.42 11.67
C ASP A 254 -1.40 28.22 13.09
N ASP A 255 -0.43 27.33 13.24
CA ASP A 255 0.21 26.96 14.52
C ASP A 255 1.57 27.64 14.77
N GLY A 256 1.97 28.60 13.94
CA GLY A 256 3.30 29.22 13.97
C GLY A 256 4.32 28.62 12.99
N THR A 257 3.92 27.61 12.20
CA THR A 257 4.80 26.97 11.19
C THR A 257 5.26 27.97 10.14
N SER A 258 4.37 28.79 9.59
CA SER A 258 4.69 29.76 8.54
C SER A 258 5.77 30.75 9.02
N GLU A 259 5.60 31.30 10.22
CA GLU A 259 6.52 32.25 10.84
C GLU A 259 7.88 31.61 11.16
N ALA A 260 7.90 30.31 11.49
CA ALA A 260 9.13 29.58 11.68
C ALA A 260 9.91 29.42 10.35
N ILE A 261 9.22 29.11 9.26
CA ILE A 261 9.81 28.99 7.92
C ILE A 261 10.37 30.34 7.45
N GLU A 262 9.57 31.41 7.54
CA GLU A 262 9.98 32.77 7.14
C GLU A 262 11.22 33.24 7.89
N ARG A 263 11.29 32.97 9.20
CA ARG A 263 12.45 33.31 10.03
C ARG A 263 13.71 32.60 9.53
N ILE A 264 13.63 31.31 9.19
CA ILE A 264 14.76 30.54 8.67
C ILE A 264 15.16 31.04 7.27
N ALA A 265 14.19 31.35 6.42
CA ALA A 265 14.41 31.87 5.07
C ALA A 265 15.06 33.27 5.07
N SER A 266 14.80 34.08 6.11
CA SER A 266 15.37 35.43 6.27
C SER A 266 16.85 35.45 6.64
N LEU A 267 17.42 34.32 7.05
CA LEU A 267 18.84 34.22 7.41
C LEU A 267 19.72 34.39 6.16
N PRO A 268 20.77 35.24 6.19
CA PRO A 268 21.61 35.53 5.02
C PRO A 268 22.19 34.29 4.33
N GLU A 269 22.60 33.27 5.10
CA GLU A 269 23.15 32.01 4.60
C GLU A 269 22.13 31.15 3.82
N ASN A 270 20.83 31.41 3.97
CA ASN A 270 19.74 30.70 3.31
C ASN A 270 19.12 31.49 2.16
N SER A 271 19.60 32.71 1.89
CA SER A 271 19.05 33.59 0.87
C SER A 271 19.04 32.91 -0.50
N GLY A 272 17.86 32.76 -1.09
CA GLY A 272 17.65 32.09 -2.39
C GLY A 272 17.73 30.54 -2.36
N ARG A 273 18.10 29.93 -1.21
CA ARG A 273 18.16 28.47 -1.05
C ARG A 273 16.91 27.86 -0.44
N LEU A 274 16.18 28.60 0.40
CA LEU A 274 14.90 28.19 0.98
C LEU A 274 13.75 28.99 0.36
N VAL A 275 12.81 28.29 -0.28
CA VAL A 275 11.62 28.86 -0.90
C VAL A 275 10.41 28.47 -0.05
N HIS A 276 9.78 29.45 0.56
CA HIS A 276 8.49 29.28 1.23
C HIS A 276 7.37 29.57 0.24
N LEU A 277 6.59 28.54 -0.09
CA LEU A 277 5.50 28.61 -1.04
C LEU A 277 4.18 28.36 -0.30
N VAL A 278 3.29 29.35 -0.35
CA VAL A 278 1.90 29.18 0.09
C VAL A 278 1.04 29.03 -1.18
N PRO A 279 0.35 27.89 -1.38
CA PRO A 279 -0.48 27.67 -2.56
C PRO A 279 -1.51 28.77 -2.75
N SER A 280 -1.84 29.11 -4.00
CA SER A 280 -2.83 30.17 -4.30
C SER A 280 -4.26 29.83 -3.84
N ARG A 281 -4.54 28.54 -3.59
CA ARG A 281 -5.84 28.03 -3.15
C ARG A 281 -5.70 27.16 -1.91
N ARG A 282 -6.69 27.23 -1.03
CA ARG A 282 -6.82 26.36 0.15
C ARG A 282 -7.40 24.99 -0.23
N GLY A 283 -7.15 24.00 0.63
CA GLY A 283 -7.82 22.69 0.57
C GLY A 283 -7.06 21.61 -0.18
N HIS A 284 -5.77 21.84 -0.48
CA HIS A 284 -4.92 20.79 -1.04
C HIS A 284 -4.67 19.68 -0.02
N GLY A 285 -4.61 18.44 -0.51
CA GLY A 285 -3.91 17.36 0.16
C GLY A 285 -2.40 17.45 -0.07
N ILE A 286 -1.69 16.42 0.38
CA ILE A 286 -0.23 16.30 0.20
C ILE A 286 0.12 16.30 -1.31
N GLY A 287 -0.66 15.60 -2.13
CA GLY A 287 -0.44 15.56 -3.57
C GLY A 287 -0.63 16.92 -4.26
N GLY A 288 -1.60 17.72 -3.82
CA GLY A 288 -1.75 19.12 -4.27
C GLY A 288 -0.53 19.97 -3.93
N CYS A 289 0.02 19.81 -2.72
CA CYS A 289 1.24 20.53 -2.32
C CYS A 289 2.45 20.12 -3.17
N TRP A 290 2.61 18.83 -3.47
CA TRP A 290 3.62 18.35 -4.41
C TRP A 290 3.44 18.94 -5.80
N ASN A 291 2.20 18.99 -6.29
CA ASN A 291 1.85 19.57 -7.59
C ASN A 291 2.22 21.05 -7.69
N GLU A 292 2.00 21.84 -6.64
CA GLU A 292 2.43 23.24 -6.53
C GLU A 292 3.95 23.35 -6.54
N ALA A 293 4.64 22.48 -5.78
CA ALA A 293 6.09 22.48 -5.70
C ALA A 293 6.74 22.18 -7.06
N VAL A 294 6.33 21.10 -7.72
CA VAL A 294 6.98 20.66 -8.97
C VAL A 294 6.67 21.59 -10.14
N ARG A 295 5.50 22.25 -10.15
CA ARG A 295 5.14 23.24 -11.19
C ARG A 295 5.69 24.64 -10.89
N SER A 296 6.26 24.86 -9.71
CA SER A 296 6.92 26.11 -9.38
C SER A 296 8.12 26.38 -10.30
N ARG A 297 8.30 27.64 -10.68
CA ARG A 297 9.50 28.12 -11.40
C ARG A 297 10.81 27.87 -10.63
N HIS A 298 10.71 27.58 -9.34
CA HIS A 298 11.85 27.30 -8.47
C HIS A 298 12.26 25.82 -8.47
N CYS A 299 11.43 24.92 -8.99
CA CYS A 299 11.72 23.49 -8.98
C CYS A 299 12.83 23.14 -9.97
N GLY A 300 13.81 22.40 -9.47
CA GLY A 300 14.94 21.88 -10.24
C GLY A 300 14.60 20.65 -11.08
N ARG A 301 15.63 20.10 -11.73
CA ARG A 301 15.51 18.94 -12.62
C ARG A 301 15.01 17.69 -11.90
N PHE A 302 15.41 17.52 -10.65
CA PHE A 302 14.97 16.41 -9.79
C PHE A 302 14.24 16.94 -8.55
N ALA A 303 13.11 16.34 -8.22
CA ALA A 303 12.33 16.64 -7.02
C ALA A 303 12.49 15.51 -6.01
N VAL A 304 12.95 15.83 -4.79
CA VAL A 304 13.31 14.85 -3.76
C VAL A 304 12.47 15.08 -2.52
N GLN A 305 11.82 14.04 -2.01
CA GLN A 305 10.96 14.14 -0.84
C GLN A 305 11.75 14.41 0.44
N LEU A 306 11.18 15.26 1.28
CA LEU A 306 11.36 15.23 2.74
C LEU A 306 10.05 15.62 3.44
N ASP A 307 9.51 14.73 4.27
CA ASP A 307 8.30 15.03 5.03
C ASP A 307 8.65 15.99 6.20
N SER A 308 7.70 16.87 6.53
CA SER A 308 7.90 18.01 7.46
C SER A 308 8.19 17.65 8.93
N ASP A 309 8.18 16.37 9.27
CA ASP A 309 8.53 15.82 10.58
C ASP A 309 9.73 14.87 10.55
N ASP A 310 10.30 14.63 9.37
CA ASP A 310 11.39 13.70 9.14
C ASP A 310 12.72 14.41 8.82
N LEU A 311 13.80 13.62 8.73
CA LEU A 311 15.15 14.12 8.45
C LEU A 311 15.88 13.22 7.46
N TYR A 312 16.85 13.77 6.74
CA TYR A 312 17.86 12.96 6.08
C TYR A 312 18.87 12.40 7.09
N SER A 313 19.28 11.16 6.88
CA SER A 313 20.23 10.44 7.74
C SER A 313 21.66 10.95 7.64
N SER A 314 22.00 11.67 6.56
CA SER A 314 23.34 12.14 6.25
C SER A 314 23.31 13.43 5.43
N GLU A 315 24.38 14.22 5.50
CA GLU A 315 24.65 15.36 4.62
C GLU A 315 24.91 14.95 3.15
N ASN A 316 25.09 13.65 2.87
CA ASN A 316 25.35 13.13 1.53
C ASN A 316 24.13 12.43 0.89
N THR A 317 22.94 12.49 1.52
CA THR A 317 21.74 11.83 1.03
C THR A 317 21.35 12.32 -0.37
N LEU A 318 21.32 13.64 -0.57
CA LEU A 318 20.93 14.23 -1.85
C LEU A 318 21.91 13.85 -2.97
N SER A 319 23.22 13.93 -2.70
CA SER A 319 24.27 13.50 -3.64
C SER A 319 24.14 12.04 -4.04
N SER A 320 23.85 11.15 -3.09
CA SER A 320 23.63 9.72 -3.36
C SER A 320 22.44 9.48 -4.29
N ILE A 321 21.34 10.19 -4.07
CA ILE A 321 20.12 10.07 -4.89
C ILE A 321 20.37 10.55 -6.32
N ILE A 322 20.94 11.75 -6.49
CA ILE A 322 21.18 12.32 -7.83
C ILE A 322 22.24 11.50 -8.59
N SER A 323 23.27 11.01 -7.91
CA SER A 323 24.26 10.11 -8.54
C SER A 323 23.61 8.85 -9.10
N LEU A 324 22.61 8.29 -8.42
CA LEU A 324 21.91 7.10 -8.90
C LEU A 324 21.03 7.40 -10.13
N PHE A 325 20.35 8.56 -10.15
CA PHE A 325 19.64 9.01 -11.35
C PHE A 325 20.58 9.03 -12.55
N GLN A 326 21.72 9.71 -12.45
CA GLN A 326 22.68 9.85 -13.55
C GLN A 326 23.26 8.50 -13.99
N LYS A 327 23.53 7.60 -13.05
CA LYS A 327 24.06 6.26 -13.36
C LYS A 327 23.05 5.38 -14.08
N MET A 328 21.79 5.39 -13.64
CA MET A 328 20.77 4.46 -14.12
C MET A 328 19.90 5.01 -15.24
N HIS A 329 19.87 6.33 -15.43
CA HIS A 329 18.88 7.00 -16.28
C HIS A 329 17.46 6.54 -15.94
N CYS A 330 17.12 6.52 -14.63
CA CYS A 330 15.81 6.10 -14.14
C CYS A 330 14.87 7.31 -13.98
N ALA A 331 13.56 7.05 -13.97
CA ALA A 331 12.57 8.11 -13.81
C ALA A 331 12.33 8.44 -12.33
N MET A 332 12.60 7.47 -11.45
CA MET A 332 12.40 7.57 -10.01
C MET A 332 13.56 6.91 -9.26
N VAL A 333 13.90 7.43 -8.08
CA VAL A 333 14.78 6.77 -7.10
C VAL A 333 14.02 6.64 -5.78
N VAL A 334 14.17 5.50 -5.11
CA VAL A 334 13.58 5.24 -3.79
C VAL A 334 14.66 4.77 -2.81
N GLY A 335 14.65 5.35 -1.62
CA GLY A 335 15.58 4.97 -0.57
C GLY A 335 15.00 4.04 0.50
N THR A 336 15.87 3.81 1.47
CA THR A 336 15.61 3.08 2.71
C THR A 336 15.54 4.07 3.87
N TYR A 337 14.64 3.81 4.82
CA TYR A 337 14.47 4.66 5.98
C TYR A 337 14.58 3.89 7.29
N ARG A 338 14.95 4.59 8.36
CA ARG A 338 14.95 4.09 9.73
C ARG A 338 13.81 4.74 10.50
N LEU A 339 13.07 3.96 11.27
CA LEU A 339 12.10 4.48 12.22
C LEU A 339 12.82 4.97 13.48
N CYS A 340 12.51 6.19 13.90
CA CYS A 340 13.03 6.75 15.13
C CYS A 340 11.95 7.48 15.93
N ASP A 341 12.20 7.68 17.23
CA ASP A 341 11.38 8.55 18.05
C ASP A 341 11.74 10.03 17.84
N PHE A 342 11.18 10.91 18.69
CA PHE A 342 11.44 12.34 18.61
C PHE A 342 12.90 12.73 18.93
N ASN A 343 13.62 11.91 19.69
CA ASN A 343 15.03 12.10 20.04
C ASN A 343 15.99 11.49 19.00
N LEU A 344 15.44 10.90 17.93
CA LEU A 344 16.15 10.17 16.87
C LEU A 344 16.71 8.81 17.32
N ASP A 345 16.24 8.28 18.45
CA ASP A 345 16.55 6.93 18.88
C ASP A 345 15.76 5.92 18.03
N GLU A 346 16.42 4.85 17.58
CA GLU A 346 15.78 3.83 16.74
C GLU A 346 14.63 3.14 17.49
N ILE A 347 13.49 3.00 16.82
CA ILE A 347 12.32 2.27 17.36
C ILE A 347 11.98 1.07 16.48
N PRO A 348 11.41 -0.01 17.05
CA PRO A 348 11.01 -1.18 16.29
C PRO A 348 10.03 -0.85 15.13
N PRO A 349 10.12 -1.56 13.99
CA PRO A 349 11.09 -2.62 13.65
C PRO A 349 12.49 -2.13 13.21
N GLY A 350 12.83 -0.84 13.32
CA GLY A 350 14.12 -0.29 12.94
C GLY A 350 14.17 0.14 11.47
N VAL A 351 15.01 -0.52 10.67
CA VAL A 351 15.22 -0.19 9.25
C VAL A 351 14.14 -0.82 8.36
N ILE A 352 13.59 -0.01 7.45
CA ILE A 352 12.63 -0.42 6.41
C ILE A 352 13.27 -0.23 5.04
N ASP A 353 13.73 -1.32 4.42
CA ASP A 353 14.51 -1.30 3.18
C ASP A 353 13.80 -1.88 1.95
N HIS A 354 12.62 -2.47 2.15
CA HIS A 354 11.82 -3.21 1.16
C HIS A 354 12.66 -4.15 0.27
N ARG A 355 13.45 -5.03 0.88
CA ARG A 355 14.23 -6.07 0.16
C ARG A 355 13.39 -7.03 -0.70
N GLU A 356 12.07 -7.02 -0.57
CA GLU A 356 11.16 -7.69 -1.50
C GLU A 356 11.14 -7.07 -2.92
N TRP A 357 11.73 -5.89 -3.10
CA TRP A 357 11.93 -5.31 -4.43
C TRP A 357 13.14 -5.93 -5.13
N THR A 358 12.95 -6.37 -6.38
CA THR A 358 14.00 -6.87 -7.27
C THR A 358 13.93 -6.21 -8.64
N ASP A 359 15.05 -6.11 -9.36
CA ASP A 359 15.04 -5.58 -10.74
C ASP A 359 14.19 -6.45 -11.68
N ALA A 360 14.11 -7.75 -11.41
CA ALA A 360 13.36 -8.70 -12.23
C ALA A 360 11.84 -8.56 -12.08
N ASN A 361 11.33 -8.29 -10.86
CA ASN A 361 9.89 -8.39 -10.60
C ASN A 361 9.32 -7.30 -9.67
N GLY A 362 10.13 -6.39 -9.14
CA GLY A 362 9.66 -5.31 -8.25
C GLY A 362 8.51 -4.49 -8.83
N ARG A 363 8.58 -4.19 -10.14
CA ARG A 363 7.54 -3.45 -10.88
C ARG A 363 6.19 -4.18 -10.97
N ASN A 364 6.18 -5.51 -10.81
CA ASN A 364 4.95 -6.31 -10.67
C ASN A 364 4.55 -6.45 -9.20
N ASN A 365 5.52 -6.74 -8.33
CA ASN A 365 5.31 -6.93 -6.90
C ASN A 365 4.74 -5.66 -6.22
N ILE A 366 4.94 -4.47 -6.80
CA ILE A 366 4.32 -3.23 -6.30
C ILE A 366 2.80 -3.30 -6.22
N LEU A 367 2.13 -4.02 -7.11
CA LEU A 367 0.67 -4.18 -7.03
C LEU A 367 0.24 -4.96 -5.79
N ARG A 368 1.14 -5.74 -5.16
CA ARG A 368 0.88 -6.50 -3.94
C ARG A 368 1.20 -5.71 -2.66
N VAL A 369 2.32 -4.98 -2.63
CA VAL A 369 2.81 -4.30 -1.42
C VAL A 369 2.19 -2.92 -1.21
N ASN A 370 2.25 -2.39 0.01
CA ASN A 370 1.57 -1.15 0.40
C ASN A 370 2.40 0.14 0.29
N GLY A 371 3.67 0.05 -0.09
CA GLY A 371 4.57 1.19 -0.25
C GLY A 371 5.90 0.77 -0.87
N LEU A 372 6.71 1.75 -1.28
CA LEU A 372 8.00 1.51 -1.92
C LEU A 372 9.22 1.91 -1.08
N GLY A 373 9.04 2.65 0.00
CA GLY A 373 10.11 3.22 0.83
C GLY A 373 10.18 4.74 0.74
N ALA A 374 11.17 5.30 1.44
CA ALA A 374 11.41 6.73 1.59
C ALA A 374 12.93 7.00 1.67
N PRO A 375 13.43 8.15 1.17
CA PRO A 375 12.68 9.17 0.46
C PRO A 375 12.39 8.70 -0.97
N ARG A 376 11.36 9.30 -1.57
CA ARG A 376 11.05 9.14 -2.98
C ARG A 376 11.56 10.36 -3.74
N ALA A 377 12.22 10.13 -4.86
CA ALA A 377 12.75 11.18 -5.72
C ALA A 377 12.32 10.93 -7.17
N PHE A 378 12.09 12.00 -7.91
CA PHE A 378 11.49 11.95 -9.23
C PHE A 378 12.19 12.87 -10.21
N TYR A 379 12.26 12.45 -11.47
CA TYR A 379 12.57 13.35 -12.58
C TYR A 379 11.40 14.32 -12.81
N ALA A 380 11.63 15.61 -12.60
CA ALA A 380 10.57 16.62 -12.51
C ALA A 380 9.72 16.75 -13.79
N PRO A 381 10.26 16.70 -15.02
CA PRO A 381 9.46 16.75 -16.25
C PRO A 381 8.36 15.68 -16.33
N LEU A 382 8.72 14.43 -16.08
CA LEU A 382 7.75 13.32 -16.09
C LEU A 382 6.73 13.48 -14.97
N LEU A 383 7.17 13.94 -13.80
CA LEU A 383 6.26 14.19 -12.69
C LEU A 383 5.28 15.34 -12.95
N ARG A 384 5.68 16.37 -13.70
CA ARG A 384 4.79 17.47 -14.14
C ARG A 384 3.71 17.01 -15.11
N GLU A 385 4.06 16.06 -15.99
CA GLU A 385 3.13 15.45 -16.95
C GLU A 385 2.07 14.63 -16.23
N PHE A 386 2.47 13.76 -15.30
CA PHE A 386 1.54 12.86 -14.61
C PHE A 386 0.79 13.55 -13.47
N GLY A 387 1.50 14.36 -12.67
CA GLY A 387 1.00 14.96 -11.44
C GLY A 387 0.73 13.94 -10.33
N PHE A 388 0.58 14.45 -9.11
CA PHE A 388 0.02 13.68 -8.00
C PHE A 388 -1.51 13.81 -7.99
N PRO A 389 -2.26 12.77 -7.57
CA PRO A 389 -3.64 12.97 -7.19
C PRO A 389 -3.70 13.86 -5.93
N ASP A 390 -4.63 14.80 -5.89
CA ASP A 390 -4.75 15.73 -4.75
C ASP A 390 -5.47 15.04 -3.56
N THR A 391 -4.70 14.23 -2.84
CA THR A 391 -5.10 13.53 -1.62
C THR A 391 -3.94 13.57 -0.62
N SER A 392 -4.21 13.17 0.63
CA SER A 392 -3.20 13.06 1.69
C SER A 392 -2.90 11.61 2.08
N TYR A 393 -3.36 10.65 1.28
CA TYR A 393 -2.98 9.25 1.43
C TYR A 393 -2.97 8.54 0.07
N GLY A 394 -1.86 7.86 -0.24
CA GLY A 394 -1.71 7.06 -1.46
C GLY A 394 -1.39 7.87 -2.72
N GLU A 395 -1.17 9.17 -2.59
CA GLU A 395 -0.73 10.03 -3.68
C GLU A 395 0.63 9.63 -4.24
N ASP A 396 1.58 9.30 -3.36
CA ASP A 396 2.90 8.79 -3.72
C ASP A 396 2.79 7.44 -4.44
N TYR A 397 1.93 6.56 -3.93
CA TYR A 397 1.70 5.23 -4.46
C TYR A 397 1.10 5.28 -5.88
N ALA A 398 0.19 6.23 -6.15
CA ALA A 398 -0.35 6.45 -7.49
C ALA A 398 0.75 6.80 -8.50
N VAL A 399 1.66 7.72 -8.12
CA VAL A 399 2.81 8.11 -8.95
C VAL A 399 3.75 6.93 -9.14
N VAL A 400 4.09 6.21 -8.07
CA VAL A 400 4.94 5.01 -8.12
C VAL A 400 4.40 3.98 -9.12
N LEU A 401 3.09 3.69 -9.10
CA LEU A 401 2.48 2.73 -10.02
C LEU A 401 2.66 3.16 -11.48
N ARG A 402 2.44 4.45 -11.78
CA ARG A 402 2.63 5.01 -13.13
C ARG A 402 4.08 4.91 -13.59
N PHE A 403 5.03 5.30 -12.74
CA PHE A 403 6.46 5.20 -13.07
C PHE A 403 6.89 3.74 -13.26
N CYS A 404 6.43 2.84 -12.37
CA CYS A 404 6.70 1.40 -12.47
C CYS A 404 6.11 0.77 -13.73
N ARG A 405 5.11 1.36 -14.39
CA ARG A 405 4.56 0.79 -15.63
C ARG A 405 5.49 0.96 -16.83
N GLU A 406 6.23 2.06 -16.90
CA GLU A 406 6.98 2.43 -18.11
C GLU A 406 8.50 2.49 -17.87
N TYR A 407 8.94 2.99 -16.72
CA TYR A 407 10.33 3.41 -16.53
C TYR A 407 11.09 2.57 -15.50
N LEU A 408 12.42 2.66 -15.58
CA LEU A 408 13.31 2.16 -14.53
C LEU A 408 13.09 2.93 -13.23
N VAL A 409 13.17 2.20 -12.12
CA VAL A 409 13.16 2.75 -10.75
C VAL A 409 14.45 2.34 -10.07
N GLY A 410 15.24 3.32 -9.66
CA GLY A 410 16.47 3.12 -8.88
C GLY A 410 16.16 2.91 -7.41
N ARG A 411 16.97 2.09 -6.74
CA ARG A 411 16.84 1.84 -5.30
C ARG A 411 18.16 1.99 -4.56
N ILE A 412 18.12 2.64 -3.40
CA ILE A 412 19.23 2.77 -2.46
C ILE A 412 18.87 2.03 -1.17
N TYR A 413 19.68 1.02 -0.82
CA TYR A 413 19.46 0.18 0.37
C TYR A 413 20.13 0.73 1.65
N ASP A 414 21.05 1.69 1.51
CA ASP A 414 21.57 2.44 2.65
C ASP A 414 20.48 3.36 3.22
N VAL A 415 20.46 3.51 4.55
CA VAL A 415 19.50 4.39 5.22
C VAL A 415 19.77 5.83 4.78
N LEU A 416 18.82 6.44 4.08
CA LEU A 416 18.88 7.83 3.60
C LEU A 416 18.02 8.79 4.44
N TYR A 417 17.14 8.23 5.26
CA TYR A 417 15.99 8.94 5.80
C TYR A 417 15.63 8.44 7.20
N LEU A 418 15.33 9.36 8.10
CA LEU A 418 14.90 9.10 9.47
C LEU A 418 13.43 9.47 9.57
N CYS A 419 12.58 8.45 9.63
CA CYS A 419 11.13 8.59 9.76
C CYS A 419 10.76 8.68 11.24
N ARG A 420 10.42 9.89 11.68
CA ARG A 420 10.12 10.24 13.07
C ARG A 420 8.70 9.79 13.43
N ARG A 421 8.55 9.10 14.57
CA ARG A 421 7.25 8.74 15.14
C ARG A 421 6.99 9.48 16.45
N TRP A 422 5.85 10.17 16.52
CA TRP A 422 5.41 10.90 17.71
C TRP A 422 3.87 10.96 17.79
N GLU A 423 3.32 11.42 18.92
CA GLU A 423 1.87 11.40 19.20
C GLU A 423 1.00 12.14 18.16
N GLY A 424 1.58 13.06 17.38
CA GLY A 424 0.88 13.80 16.31
C GLY A 424 1.07 13.24 14.90
N ASN A 425 1.66 12.05 14.75
CA ASN A 425 1.78 11.40 13.43
C ASN A 425 0.41 11.06 12.85
N SER A 426 0.21 11.37 11.56
CA SER A 426 -1.05 11.11 10.85
C SER A 426 -1.40 9.63 10.69
N ASP A 427 -0.43 8.73 10.88
CA ASP A 427 -0.56 7.30 10.58
C ASP A 427 -0.52 6.39 11.82
N ALA A 428 -0.36 6.93 13.03
CA ALA A 428 -0.29 6.13 14.25
C ALA A 428 -1.68 5.85 14.84
N GLY A 429 -2.03 4.57 15.04
CA GLY A 429 -3.25 4.18 15.77
C GLY A 429 -4.55 4.49 15.01
N LEU A 430 -4.54 4.39 13.67
CA LEU A 430 -5.72 4.62 12.85
C LEU A 430 -6.87 3.69 13.26
N ASP A 431 -8.07 4.24 13.39
CA ASP A 431 -9.25 3.41 13.55
C ASP A 431 -9.51 2.55 12.30
N ARG A 432 -10.37 1.55 12.45
CA ARG A 432 -10.70 0.62 11.37
C ARG A 432 -11.39 1.32 10.19
N ILE A 433 -12.16 2.38 10.43
CA ILE A 433 -12.86 3.12 9.37
C ILE A 433 -11.84 3.82 8.47
N ARG A 434 -10.86 4.49 9.06
CA ARG A 434 -9.77 5.17 8.37
C ARG A 434 -8.84 4.19 7.66
N THR A 435 -8.51 3.07 8.32
CA THR A 435 -7.74 1.97 7.70
C THR A 435 -8.46 1.41 6.47
N ASN A 436 -9.76 1.19 6.56
CA ASN A 436 -10.60 0.74 5.46
C ASN A 436 -10.67 1.75 4.31
N ALA A 437 -10.83 3.05 4.62
CA ALA A 437 -10.81 4.11 3.61
C ALA A 437 -9.48 4.15 2.85
N ASN A 438 -8.36 4.05 3.57
CA ASN A 438 -7.01 4.02 3.02
C ASN A 438 -6.79 2.81 2.12
N ASN A 439 -7.16 1.61 2.58
CA ASN A 439 -7.08 0.37 1.80
C ASN A 439 -7.95 0.43 0.54
N ARG A 440 -9.20 0.90 0.68
CA ARG A 440 -10.13 1.07 -0.44
C ARG A 440 -9.55 2.00 -1.51
N TYR A 441 -8.93 3.11 -1.11
CA TYR A 441 -8.32 4.03 -2.06
C TYR A 441 -7.12 3.41 -2.79
N LYS A 442 -6.20 2.75 -2.08
CA LYS A 442 -5.05 2.07 -2.72
C LYS A 442 -5.46 0.92 -3.62
N ASP A 443 -6.48 0.15 -3.25
CA ASP A 443 -7.05 -0.90 -4.13
C ASP A 443 -7.67 -0.31 -5.41
N MET A 444 -8.26 0.88 -5.31
CA MET A 444 -8.79 1.59 -6.47
C MET A 444 -7.66 2.03 -7.41
N LEU A 445 -6.56 2.57 -6.86
CA LEU A 445 -5.35 2.89 -7.63
C LEU A 445 -4.79 1.65 -8.33
N ARG A 446 -4.68 0.52 -7.61
CA ARG A 446 -4.27 -0.77 -8.18
C ARG A 446 -5.23 -1.26 -9.27
N THR A 447 -6.53 -1.01 -9.12
CA THR A 447 -7.54 -1.40 -10.10
C THR A 447 -7.32 -0.66 -11.41
N TRP A 448 -7.10 0.66 -11.35
CA TRP A 448 -6.81 1.46 -12.53
C TRP A 448 -5.51 1.04 -13.19
N GLU A 449 -4.47 0.79 -12.39
CA GLU A 449 -3.17 0.32 -12.87
C GLU A 449 -3.27 -1.05 -13.55
N LEU A 450 -3.91 -2.02 -12.90
CA LEU A 450 -4.12 -3.37 -13.42
C LEU A 450 -4.81 -3.32 -14.79
N ARG A 451 -5.92 -2.58 -14.90
CA ARG A 451 -6.65 -2.41 -16.16
C ARG A 451 -5.80 -1.72 -17.24
N ALA A 452 -4.96 -0.76 -16.85
CA ALA A 452 -4.07 -0.09 -17.79
C ALA A 452 -3.00 -1.04 -18.34
N ARG A 453 -2.41 -1.90 -17.51
CA ARG A 453 -1.45 -2.94 -17.94
C ARG A 453 -2.09 -3.95 -18.89
N ILE A 454 -3.29 -4.44 -18.57
CA ILE A 454 -4.05 -5.36 -19.44
C ILE A 454 -4.29 -4.71 -20.82
N ARG A 455 -4.75 -3.46 -20.86
CA ARG A 455 -4.96 -2.73 -22.12
C ARG A 455 -3.67 -2.49 -22.91
N MET A 456 -2.57 -2.19 -22.23
CA MET A 456 -1.27 -1.97 -22.85
C MET A 456 -0.77 -3.26 -23.53
N ASN A 457 -0.88 -4.40 -22.84
CA ASN A 457 -0.41 -5.68 -23.34
C ASN A 457 -1.31 -6.20 -24.47
N GLY A 458 -2.63 -6.05 -24.37
CA GLY A 458 -3.57 -6.48 -25.42
C GLY A 458 -3.38 -5.77 -26.77
N LYS A 459 -3.03 -4.46 -26.77
CA LYS A 459 -2.72 -3.72 -28.00
C LYS A 459 -1.47 -4.23 -28.71
N THR A 460 -0.47 -4.65 -27.92
CA THR A 460 0.82 -5.11 -28.46
C THR A 460 0.67 -6.43 -29.22
N GLU A 461 -0.23 -7.31 -28.77
CA GLU A 461 -0.54 -8.59 -29.43
C GLU A 461 -1.28 -8.39 -30.76
N GLU A 462 -2.22 -7.44 -30.84
CA GLU A 462 -2.93 -7.12 -32.09
C GLU A 462 -2.02 -6.45 -33.15
N ASP A 463 -1.08 -5.62 -32.73
CA ASP A 463 -0.15 -4.92 -33.64
C ASP A 463 0.99 -5.82 -34.15
N CYS A 464 1.34 -6.89 -33.45
CA CYS A 464 2.32 -7.90 -33.93
C CYS A 464 1.70 -8.97 -34.83
N GLY A 465 0.38 -8.99 -34.97
CA GLY A 465 -0.38 -9.93 -35.80
C GLY A 465 -0.68 -9.47 -37.23
N LYS A 466 -0.03 -8.40 -37.72
CA LYS A 466 -0.16 -7.88 -39.08
C LYS A 466 1.12 -7.97 -39.89
#